data_AF-A0A7L8GD81-F1
#
_entry.id   AF-A0A7L8GD81-F1
#
_cell.length_a   1.000
_cell.length_b   1.000
_cell.length_c   1.000
_cell.angle_alpha   90.00
_cell.angle_beta   90.00
_cell.angle_gamma   90.00
#
_symmetry.space_group_name_H-M   'P 1'
#
loop_
_entity.id
_entity.type
_entity.pdbx_description
1 polymer ?
#
loop_
_entity_poly.entity_id
_entity_poly.type
_entity_poly.pdbx_seq_one_letter_code
_entity_poly.pdbx_strand_id
1 'polypeptide(L)'
;ALITTIILGVTFTMLQGMEYWMSPFTMSDSVFGSIFFATTGMHGMHVIIGTMFMIICYIRMKNNHFTNNHHTGMELMIWYWHFVDVVWLLLYLSY
;
A
#
# COMPACT_ATOMS: atom_id res chain seq x y z
N ALA A 1 17.22 1.44 3.56
CA ALA A 1 16.24 0.87 2.62
C ALA A 1 14.82 0.82 3.22
N LEU A 2 14.58 0.18 4.37
CA LEU A 2 13.19 0.07 4.89
C LEU A 2 12.52 1.43 5.22
N ILE A 3 13.28 2.42 5.71
CA ILE A 3 12.73 3.77 5.96
C ILE A 3 12.33 4.44 4.64
N THR A 4 13.12 4.29 3.58
CA THR A 4 12.81 4.88 2.27
C THR A 4 11.57 4.23 1.66
N THR A 5 11.35 2.91 1.85
CA THR A 5 10.11 2.25 1.37
C THR A 5 8.88 2.71 2.15
N ILE A 6 9.00 2.92 3.46
CA ILE A 6 7.90 3.50 4.27
C ILE A 6 7.54 4.90 3.77
N ILE A 7 8.54 5.76 3.54
CA ILE A 7 8.31 7.11 2.99
C ILE A 7 7.60 7.03 1.64
N LEU A 8 8.07 6.16 0.74
CA LEU A 8 7.44 5.97 -0.57
C LEU A 8 5.98 5.50 -0.45
N GLY A 9 5.69 4.55 0.45
CA GLY A 9 4.33 4.09 0.71
C GLY A 9 3.40 5.18 1.24
N VAL A 10 3.89 6.06 2.11
CA VAL A 10 3.13 7.23 2.59
C VAL A 10 2.92 8.25 1.46
N THR A 11 3.94 8.49 0.64
CA THR A 11 3.76 9.39 -0.52
C THR A 11 2.75 8.85 -1.52
N PHE A 12 2.70 7.52 -1.71
CA PHE A 12 1.72 6.88 -2.59
C PHE A 12 0.29 7.13 -2.11
N THR A 13 -0.01 6.92 -0.82
CA THR A 13 -1.36 7.15 -0.28
C THR A 13 -1.76 8.62 -0.33
N MET A 14 -0.81 9.55 -0.15
CA MET A 14 -1.07 10.98 -0.34
C MET A 14 -1.41 11.31 -1.79
N LEU A 15 -0.67 10.77 -2.76
CA LEU A 15 -0.92 10.98 -4.18
C LEU A 15 -2.28 10.38 -4.60
N GLN A 16 -2.63 9.19 -4.10
CA GLN A 16 -3.95 8.58 -4.32
C GLN A 16 -5.08 9.47 -3.78
N GLY A 17 -4.88 10.08 -2.60
CA GLY A 17 -5.82 11.05 -2.05
C GLY A 17 -5.97 12.31 -2.91
N MET A 18 -4.87 12.80 -3.50
CA MET A 18 -4.92 13.92 -4.44
C MET A 18 -5.65 13.55 -5.73
N GLU A 19 -5.43 12.34 -6.26
CA GLU A 19 -6.16 11.83 -7.43
C GLU A 19 -7.67 11.83 -7.19
N TYR A 20 -8.12 11.33 -6.03
CA TYR A 20 -9.55 11.33 -5.66
C TYR A 20 -10.13 12.73 -5.45
N TRP A 21 -9.32 13.70 -5.04
CA TRP A 21 -9.80 15.06 -4.85
C TRP A 21 -9.88 15.86 -6.15
N MET A 22 -8.98 15.55 -7.10
CA MET A 22 -8.93 16.21 -8.42
C MET A 22 -9.78 15.52 -9.49
N SER A 23 -10.30 14.31 -9.23
CA SER A 23 -11.08 13.55 -10.20
C SER A 23 -12.37 14.29 -10.61
N PRO A 24 -12.70 14.37 -11.92
CA PRO A 24 -13.88 15.08 -12.40
C PRO A 24 -15.20 14.31 -12.20
N PHE A 25 -15.14 13.12 -11.60
CA PHE A 25 -16.28 12.25 -11.32
C PHE A 25 -16.24 11.77 -9.88
N THR A 26 -17.40 11.43 -9.34
CA THR A 26 -17.60 10.86 -8.01
C THR A 26 -18.03 9.40 -8.08
N MET A 27 -18.04 8.72 -6.94
CA MET A 27 -18.46 7.32 -6.83
C MET A 27 -19.92 7.10 -7.29
N SER A 28 -20.78 8.10 -7.19
CA SER A 28 -22.20 8.02 -7.56
C SER A 28 -22.49 8.40 -9.02
N ASP A 29 -21.52 8.92 -9.76
CA ASP A 29 -21.80 9.53 -11.07
C ASP A 29 -22.03 8.50 -12.18
N SER A 30 -21.40 7.32 -12.08
CA SER A 30 -21.53 6.27 -13.10
C SER A 30 -21.06 4.91 -12.61
N VAL A 31 -21.37 3.86 -13.38
CA VAL A 31 -20.84 2.51 -13.16
C VAL A 31 -19.31 2.52 -13.15
N PHE A 32 -18.69 3.27 -14.07
CA PHE A 32 -17.23 3.44 -14.09
C PHE A 32 -16.70 4.04 -12.79
N GLY A 33 -17.26 5.18 -12.36
CA GLY A 33 -16.86 5.82 -11.09
C GLY A 33 -17.01 4.88 -9.90
N SER A 34 -18.11 4.15 -9.82
CA SER A 34 -18.34 3.20 -8.73
C SER A 34 -17.29 2.07 -8.67
N ILE A 35 -16.91 1.50 -9.81
CA ILE A 35 -15.92 0.41 -9.90
C ILE A 35 -14.51 0.96 -9.67
N PHE A 36 -14.19 2.12 -10.23
CA PHE A 36 -12.90 2.79 -10.04
C PHE A 36 -12.62 3.05 -8.56
N PHE A 37 -13.50 3.76 -7.85
CA PHE A 37 -13.31 4.08 -6.42
C PHE A 37 -13.38 2.83 -5.53
N ALA A 38 -14.21 1.84 -5.85
CA ALA A 38 -14.28 0.61 -5.07
C ALA A 38 -12.98 -0.22 -5.16
N THR A 39 -12.44 -0.40 -6.37
CA THR A 39 -11.25 -1.23 -6.60
C THR A 39 -9.97 -0.53 -6.15
N THR A 40 -9.77 0.73 -6.54
CA THR A 40 -8.60 1.52 -6.12
C THR A 40 -8.65 1.82 -4.62
N GLY A 41 -9.84 2.03 -4.04
CA GLY A 41 -10.01 2.26 -2.61
C GLY A 41 -9.71 1.02 -1.77
N MET A 42 -10.16 -0.16 -2.21
CA MET A 42 -9.81 -1.43 -1.55
C MET A 42 -8.30 -1.67 -1.59
N HIS A 43 -7.67 -1.41 -2.73
CA HIS A 43 -6.22 -1.49 -2.86
C HIS A 43 -5.51 -0.46 -1.95
N GLY A 44 -5.96 0.79 -1.92
CA GLY A 44 -5.42 1.83 -1.04
C GLY A 44 -5.48 1.45 0.44
N MET A 45 -6.56 0.78 0.88
CA MET A 45 -6.64 0.20 2.23
C MET A 45 -5.52 -0.82 2.49
N HIS A 46 -5.24 -1.71 1.52
CA HIS A 46 -4.15 -2.69 1.65
C HIS A 46 -2.77 -2.01 1.69
N VAL A 47 -2.55 -0.94 0.92
CA VAL A 47 -1.31 -0.15 1.01
C VAL A 47 -1.14 0.45 2.41
N ILE A 48 -2.20 1.00 3.01
CA ILE A 48 -2.15 1.52 4.39
C ILE A 48 -1.81 0.41 5.39
N ILE A 49 -2.43 -0.77 5.27
CA ILE A 49 -2.10 -1.92 6.14
C ILE A 49 -0.63 -2.36 5.94
N GLY A 50 -0.17 -2.40 4.69
CA GLY A 50 1.22 -2.74 4.36
C GLY A 50 2.23 -1.75 4.96
N THR A 51 1.95 -0.45 4.88
CA THR A 51 2.83 0.59 5.45
C THR A 51 2.88 0.50 6.98
N MET A 52 1.74 0.25 7.64
CA MET A 52 1.70 -0.01 9.07
C MET A 52 2.49 -1.27 9.44
N PHE A 53 2.38 -2.34 8.65
CA PHE A 53 3.14 -3.56 8.87
C PHE A 53 4.66 -3.33 8.74
N MET A 54 5.08 -2.55 7.74
CA MET A 54 6.48 -2.11 7.60
C MET A 54 6.96 -1.29 8.80
N ILE A 55 6.15 -0.35 9.30
CA ILE A 55 6.50 0.48 10.47
C ILE A 55 6.71 -0.41 11.70
N ILE A 56 5.82 -1.39 11.93
CA ILE A 56 5.96 -2.33 13.05
C ILE A 56 7.23 -3.18 12.89
N CYS A 57 7.51 -3.71 11.70
CA CYS A 57 8.75 -4.44 11.44
C CYS A 57 10.00 -3.56 11.61
N TYR A 58 9.96 -2.29 11.21
CA TYR A 58 11.06 -1.35 11.43
C TYR A 58 11.33 -1.12 12.93
N ILE A 59 10.28 -0.91 13.73
CA ILE A 59 10.41 -0.74 15.19
C ILE A 59 11.00 -2.03 15.83
N ARG A 60 10.50 -3.21 15.45
CA ARG A 60 11.01 -4.50 15.93
C ARG A 60 12.47 -4.73 15.55
N MET A 61 12.86 -4.32 14.34
CA MET A 61 14.25 -4.37 13.89
C MET A 61 15.14 -3.45 14.71
N LYS A 62 14.70 -2.22 15.01
CA LYS A 62 15.44 -1.27 15.85
C LYS A 62 15.62 -1.78 17.29
N ASN A 63 14.66 -2.55 17.80
CA ASN A 63 14.73 -3.19 19.11
C ASN A 63 15.49 -4.53 19.09
N ASN A 64 16.16 -4.90 17.99
CA ASN A 64 16.94 -6.13 17.83
C ASN A 64 16.13 -7.43 18.05
N HIS A 65 14.85 -7.45 17.69
CA HIS A 65 14.00 -8.64 17.81
C HIS A 65 14.18 -9.67 16.68
N PHE A 66 14.94 -9.34 15.64
CA PHE A 66 15.18 -10.22 14.49
C PHE A 66 16.60 -10.76 14.52
N THR A 67 16.75 -12.05 14.22
CA THR A 67 18.04 -12.72 14.01
C THR A 67 18.07 -13.32 12.62
N ASN A 68 19.27 -13.66 12.11
CA ASN A 68 19.43 -14.25 10.77
C ASN A 68 18.67 -15.57 10.56
N ASN A 69 18.29 -16.28 11.64
CA ASN A 69 17.52 -17.52 11.55
C ASN A 69 16.04 -17.32 11.93
N HIS A 70 15.66 -16.18 12.49
CA HIS A 70 14.31 -15.94 13.00
C HIS A 70 13.81 -14.54 12.60
N HIS A 71 13.46 -14.40 11.33
CA HIS A 71 12.96 -13.17 10.71
C HIS A 71 11.66 -13.36 9.89
N THR A 72 10.85 -14.36 10.25
CA THR A 72 9.59 -14.69 9.55
C THR A 72 8.64 -13.50 9.42
N GLY A 73 8.52 -12.66 10.45
CA GLY A 73 7.70 -11.44 10.38
C GLY A 73 8.19 -10.42 9.34
N MET A 74 9.51 -10.37 9.11
CA MET A 74 10.10 -9.50 8.08
C MET A 74 9.87 -10.08 6.68
N GLU A 75 10.02 -11.40 6.51
CA GLU A 75 9.72 -12.07 5.24
C GLU A 75 8.25 -11.88 4.83
N LEU A 76 7.32 -12.11 5.75
CA LEU A 76 5.88 -11.92 5.48
C LEU A 76 5.55 -10.49 5.10
N MET A 77 6.23 -9.50 5.70
CA MET A 77 6.07 -8.09 5.35
C MET A 77 6.56 -7.81 3.93
N ILE A 78 7.69 -8.39 3.52
CA ILE A 78 8.22 -8.24 2.15
C ILE A 78 7.26 -8.88 1.13
N TRP A 79 6.77 -10.10 1.41
CA TRP A 79 5.79 -10.77 0.55
C TRP A 79 4.49 -9.99 0.42
N TYR A 80 3.97 -9.46 1.54
CA TYR A 80 2.77 -8.65 1.53
C TYR A 80 2.94 -7.39 0.69
N TRP A 81 4.09 -6.71 0.79
CA TRP A 81 4.35 -5.52 0.01
C TRP A 81 4.42 -5.80 -1.49
N HIS A 82 5.15 -6.85 -1.90
CA HIS A 82 5.20 -7.26 -3.31
C HIS A 82 3.85 -7.69 -3.86
N PHE A 83 3.01 -8.34 -3.04
CA PHE A 83 1.63 -8.66 -3.43
C PHE A 83 0.84 -7.38 -3.75
N VAL A 84 0.93 -6.37 -2.87
CA VAL A 84 0.27 -5.07 -3.08
C VAL A 84 0.79 -4.41 -4.36
N ASP A 85 2.11 -4.38 -4.59
CA ASP A 85 2.71 -3.80 -5.80
C ASP A 85 2.16 -4.46 -7.10
N VAL A 86 2.06 -5.79 -7.13
CA VAL A 86 1.53 -6.53 -8.29
C VAL A 86 0.07 -6.20 -8.55
N VAL A 87 -0.76 -6.13 -7.50
CA VAL A 87 -2.17 -5.74 -7.63
C VAL A 87 -2.29 -4.32 -8.17
N TRP A 88 -1.43 -3.40 -7.73
CA TRP A 88 -1.42 -2.04 -8.24
C TRP A 88 -1.12 -1.98 -9.73
N LEU A 89 -0.10 -2.69 -10.19
CA LEU A 89 0.25 -2.73 -11.62
C LEU A 89 -0.92 -3.23 -12.48
N LEU A 90 -1.67 -4.21 -11.99
CA LEU A 90 -2.86 -4.70 -12.70
C LEU A 90 -3.98 -3.65 -12.74
N LEU A 91 -4.23 -2.95 -11.63
CA LEU A 91 -5.22 -1.88 -11.58
C LEU A 91 -4.84 -0.72 -12.51
N TYR A 92 -3.58 -0.28 -12.46
CA TYR A 92 -3.06 0.80 -13.29
C TYR A 92 -3.12 0.50 -14.79
N LEU A 93 -2.98 -0.77 -15.19
CA LEU A 93 -3.13 -1.18 -16.59
C LEU A 93 -4.60 -1.29 -17.02
N SER A 94 -5.53 -1.41 -16.07
CA SER A 94 -6.95 -1.60 -16.35
C SER A 94 -7.73 -0.28 -16.48
N TYR A 95 -7.21 0.82 -15.95
CA TYR A 95 -7.79 2.15 -15.98
C TYR A 95 -6.94 3.10 -16.82
#